data_AF-A0A7G1ICM5-F1
#
_entry.id   AF-A0A7G1ICM5-F1
#
_cell.length_a   1.000
_cell.length_b   1.000
_cell.length_c   1.000
_cell.angle_alpha   90.00
_cell.angle_beta   90.00
_cell.angle_gamma   90.00
#
_symmetry.space_group_name_H-M   'P 1'
#
loop_
_entity.id
_entity.type
_entity.pdbx_description
1 polymer ?
#
loop_
_entity_poly.entity_id
_entity_poly.type
_entity_poly.pdbx_seq_one_letter_code
_entity_poly.pdbx_strand_id
1 'polypeptide(L)'
;MVRDLAERGVLSGDRGAYTRRAEIGDVAVPATLQATIAARIDRLDPDAKRALCGAAVIGSRFGADLLALLGVDAVPRDLVEAELIDHVTFGSREEYAFHHPLIRTVAYESQLKSDRAGLHRRLAAAVEREPGSIDENAALIAEHLQAAGDLREA
;
A
#
# COMPACT_ATOMS: atom_id res chain seq x y z
N MET A 1 9.97 6.94 12.88
CA MET A 1 10.79 8.13 13.17
C MET A 1 12.22 7.97 12.68
N VAL A 2 13.06 7.13 13.29
CA VAL A 2 14.48 7.00 12.88
C VAL A 2 14.66 6.63 11.39
N ARG A 3 13.87 5.68 10.88
CA ARG A 3 13.92 5.27 9.47
C ARG A 3 13.52 6.40 8.51
N ASP A 4 12.50 7.20 8.84
CA ASP A 4 12.12 8.39 8.05
C ASP A 4 13.28 9.40 7.96
N LEU A 5 13.98 9.63 9.07
CA LEU A 5 15.15 10.52 9.09
C LEU A 5 16.32 9.98 8.27
N ALA A 6 16.52 8.66 8.26
CA ALA A 6 17.51 8.01 7.40
C ALA A 6 17.14 8.12 5.91
N GLU A 7 15.88 7.87 5.55
CA GLU A 7 15.36 8.03 4.19
C GLU A 7 15.46 9.48 3.68
N ARG A 8 15.34 10.47 4.58
CA ARG A 8 15.55 11.90 4.26
C ARG A 8 17.03 12.29 4.17
N GLY A 9 17.96 11.37 4.43
CA GLY A 9 19.40 11.64 4.46
C GLY A 9 19.88 12.48 5.65
N VAL A 10 19.02 12.70 6.65
CA VAL A 10 19.37 13.39 7.91
C VAL A 10 20.29 12.51 8.77
N LEU A 11 20.01 11.20 8.75
CA LEU A 11 20.82 10.16 9.35
C LEU A 11 21.49 9.31 8.27
N SER A 12 22.66 8.77 8.56
CA SER A 12 23.40 7.81 7.73
C SER A 12 23.84 6.60 8.57
N GLY A 13 24.03 5.43 7.94
CA GLY A 13 24.45 4.21 8.63
C GLY A 13 23.33 3.18 8.77
N ASP A 14 23.61 2.11 9.50
CA ASP A 14 22.75 0.93 9.59
C ASP A 14 21.81 0.96 10.81
N ARG A 15 20.80 0.07 10.80
CA ARG A 15 19.84 -0.08 11.90
C ARG A 15 20.55 -0.30 13.23
N GLY A 16 20.42 0.68 14.13
CA GLY A 16 21.04 0.65 15.47
C GLY A 16 22.42 1.34 15.55
N ALA A 17 22.97 1.79 14.43
CA ALA A 17 24.27 2.47 14.35
C ALA A 17 24.22 3.74 13.47
N TYR A 18 23.09 4.47 13.53
CA TYR A 18 22.92 5.70 12.76
C TYR A 18 23.80 6.84 13.29
N THR A 19 24.50 7.52 12.39
CA THR A 19 25.24 8.76 12.61
C THR A 19 24.52 9.93 11.95
N ARG A 20 24.64 11.12 12.55
CA ARG A 20 24.05 12.35 12.03
C ARG A 20 24.85 12.84 10.82
N ARG A 21 24.15 13.17 9.73
CA ARG A 21 24.76 13.72 8.50
C ARG A 21 24.48 15.22 8.30
N ALA A 22 23.31 15.71 8.71
CA ALA A 22 22.88 17.12 8.51
C ALA A 22 22.99 17.95 9.80
N GLU A 23 23.05 19.29 9.70
CA GLU A 23 23.02 20.15 10.90
C GLU A 23 21.65 20.15 11.62
N ILE A 24 21.62 20.07 12.96
CA ILE A 24 20.39 19.90 13.79
C ILE A 24 19.36 21.03 13.56
N GLY A 25 19.79 22.19 13.05
CA GLY A 25 18.96 23.41 12.96
C GLY A 25 17.70 23.30 12.11
N ASP A 26 17.65 22.42 11.10
CA ASP A 26 16.54 22.36 10.11
C ASP A 26 15.79 21.01 10.06
N VAL A 27 16.00 20.12 11.03
CA VAL A 27 15.35 18.80 11.02
C VAL A 27 13.95 18.88 11.63
N ALA A 28 12.94 19.12 10.78
CA ALA A 28 11.55 18.96 11.20
C ALA A 28 11.23 17.48 11.48
N VAL A 29 10.89 17.15 12.73
CA VAL A 29 10.42 15.80 13.13
C VAL A 29 8.89 15.79 13.04
N PRO A 30 8.28 14.82 12.34
CA PRO A 30 6.82 14.77 12.24
C PRO A 30 6.12 14.68 13.59
N ALA A 31 4.98 15.37 13.69
CA ALA A 31 4.02 15.35 14.80
C ALA A 31 3.70 13.95 15.37
N THR A 32 3.50 13.02 14.45
CA THR A 32 2.87 11.73 14.70
C THR A 32 3.48 10.63 13.84
N LEU A 33 3.23 9.37 14.23
CA LEU A 33 3.60 8.21 13.42
C LEU A 33 2.89 8.21 12.06
N GLN A 34 1.62 8.63 12.01
CA GLN A 34 0.85 8.77 10.78
C GLN A 34 1.51 9.78 9.84
N ALA A 35 1.90 10.96 10.35
CA ALA A 35 2.58 11.98 9.55
C ALA A 35 3.94 11.47 9.04
N THR A 36 4.63 10.65 9.85
CA THR A 36 5.85 9.97 9.40
C THR A 36 5.55 9.02 8.25
N ILE A 37 4.55 8.14 8.38
CA ILE A 37 4.19 7.18 7.33
C ILE A 37 3.75 7.91 6.05
N ALA A 38 2.94 8.97 6.16
CA ALA A 38 2.51 9.77 5.03
C ALA A 38 3.70 10.39 4.29
N ALA A 39 4.64 10.99 5.02
CA ALA A 39 5.85 11.57 4.44
C ALA A 39 6.72 10.52 3.72
N ARG A 40 6.76 9.28 4.21
CA ARG A 40 7.46 8.17 3.55
C ARG A 40 6.77 7.76 2.27
N ILE A 41 5.44 7.64 2.29
CA ILE A 41 4.62 7.31 1.12
C ILE A 41 4.74 8.41 0.05
N ASP A 42 4.83 9.68 0.44
CA ASP A 42 4.96 10.80 -0.49
C ASP A 42 6.31 10.88 -1.20
N ARG A 43 7.34 10.20 -0.67
CA ARG A 43 8.67 10.09 -1.32
C ARG A 43 8.78 8.89 -2.25
N LEU A 44 7.79 8.01 -2.29
CA LEU A 44 7.78 6.89 -3.22
C LEU A 44 7.66 7.38 -4.66
N ASP A 45 8.35 6.70 -5.57
CA ASP A 45 8.13 6.89 -7.00
C ASP A 45 6.68 6.55 -7.39
N PRO A 46 6.17 7.12 -8.49
CA PRO A 46 4.76 6.97 -8.87
C PRO A 46 4.30 5.51 -8.95
N ASP A 47 5.16 4.59 -9.41
CA ASP A 47 4.83 3.18 -9.57
C ASP A 47 4.69 2.46 -8.22
N ALA A 48 5.62 2.73 -7.29
CA ALA A 48 5.55 2.24 -5.91
C ALA A 48 4.34 2.81 -5.17
N LYS A 49 4.01 4.09 -5.38
CA LYS A 49 2.81 4.70 -4.79
C LYS A 49 1.53 4.05 -5.34
N ARG A 50 1.43 3.84 -6.67
CA ARG A 50 0.30 3.14 -7.29
C ARG A 50 0.13 1.72 -6.76
N ALA A 51 1.24 0.97 -6.64
CA ALA A 51 1.25 -0.37 -6.07
C ALA A 51 0.75 -0.39 -4.61
N LEU A 52 1.28 0.49 -3.76
CA LEU A 52 0.87 0.58 -2.35
C LEU A 52 -0.61 0.97 -2.20
N CYS A 53 -1.10 1.89 -3.03
CA CYS A 53 -2.50 2.30 -3.04
C CYS A 53 -3.45 1.16 -3.47
N GLY A 54 -3.07 0.40 -4.51
CA GLY A 54 -3.81 -0.79 -4.95
C GLY A 54 -3.84 -1.87 -3.86
N ALA A 55 -2.69 -2.16 -3.24
CA ALA A 55 -2.59 -3.09 -2.13
C ALA A 55 -3.49 -2.69 -0.95
N ALA A 56 -3.55 -1.40 -0.64
CA ALA A 56 -4.37 -0.90 0.46
C ALA A 56 -5.87 -1.14 0.23
N VAL A 57 -6.31 -1.10 -1.03
CA VAL A 57 -7.69 -1.42 -1.44
C VAL A 57 -7.96 -2.93 -1.34
N ILE A 58 -7.00 -3.76 -1.72
CA ILE A 58 -7.13 -5.23 -1.66
C ILE A 58 -7.27 -5.71 -0.21
N GLY A 59 -6.35 -5.32 0.69
CA GLY A 59 -6.39 -5.82 2.07
C GLY A 59 -5.09 -5.68 2.84
N SER A 60 -5.05 -6.24 4.05
CA SER A 60 -3.84 -6.29 4.89
C SER A 60 -2.79 -7.28 4.38
N ARG A 61 -3.24 -8.30 3.65
CA ARG A 61 -2.45 -9.31 2.93
C ARG A 61 -2.98 -9.39 1.50
N PHE A 62 -2.10 -9.58 0.52
CA PHE A 62 -2.48 -9.61 -0.88
C PHE A 62 -1.48 -10.44 -1.70
N GLY A 63 -1.99 -11.07 -2.75
CA GLY A 63 -1.16 -11.73 -3.76
C GLY A 63 -0.71 -10.75 -4.85
N ALA A 64 0.41 -11.04 -5.49
CA ALA A 64 0.89 -10.26 -6.64
C ALA A 64 -0.08 -10.30 -7.83
N ASP A 65 -0.81 -11.40 -7.99
CA ASP A 65 -1.84 -11.61 -9.00
C ASP A 65 -2.99 -10.60 -8.89
N LEU A 66 -3.52 -10.38 -7.69
CA LEU A 66 -4.56 -9.38 -7.45
C LEU A 66 -4.09 -7.96 -7.75
N LEU A 67 -2.81 -7.66 -7.48
CA LEU A 67 -2.23 -6.35 -7.78
C LEU A 67 -2.04 -6.15 -9.29
N ALA A 68 -1.66 -7.20 -10.01
CA ALA A 68 -1.56 -7.20 -11.48
C ALA A 68 -2.91 -6.88 -12.14
N LEU A 69 -4.02 -7.39 -11.60
CA LEU A 69 -5.36 -7.06 -12.07
C LEU A 69 -5.72 -5.56 -11.95
N LEU A 70 -5.02 -4.82 -11.07
CA LEU A 70 -5.15 -3.37 -10.92
C LEU A 70 -4.19 -2.57 -11.82
N GLY A 71 -3.43 -3.25 -12.68
CA GLY A 71 -2.46 -2.67 -13.61
C GLY A 71 -1.08 -2.43 -13.00
N VAL A 72 -0.68 -3.29 -12.06
CA VAL A 72 0.64 -3.26 -11.41
C VAL A 72 1.30 -4.62 -11.58
N ASP A 73 2.08 -4.76 -12.66
CA ASP A 73 2.60 -6.06 -13.12
C ASP A 73 3.56 -6.74 -12.13
N ALA A 74 4.24 -5.96 -11.30
CA ALA A 74 5.13 -6.45 -10.25
C ALA A 74 5.11 -5.53 -9.04
N VAL A 75 5.26 -6.11 -7.85
CA VAL A 75 5.42 -5.34 -6.61
C VAL A 75 6.81 -4.67 -6.63
N PRO A 76 6.90 -3.33 -6.56
CA PRO A 76 8.19 -2.66 -6.57
C PRO A 76 9.03 -3.06 -5.35
N ARG A 77 10.28 -3.48 -5.59
CA ARG A 77 11.24 -3.90 -4.56
C ARG A 77 11.40 -2.85 -3.47
N ASP A 78 11.36 -1.58 -3.85
CA ASP A 78 11.48 -0.42 -2.99
C ASP A 78 10.43 -0.40 -1.86
N LEU A 79 9.24 -0.98 -2.06
CA LEU A 79 8.23 -1.09 -1.00
C LEU A 79 8.67 -2.06 0.12
N VAL A 80 9.38 -3.11 -0.25
CA VAL A 80 9.94 -4.10 0.69
C VAL A 80 11.19 -3.53 1.37
N GLU A 81 12.08 -2.89 0.60
CA GLU A 81 13.29 -2.25 1.13
C GLU A 81 12.96 -1.09 2.08
N ALA A 82 11.89 -0.34 1.77
CA ALA A 82 11.33 0.67 2.64
C ALA A 82 10.53 0.08 3.82
N GLU A 83 10.47 -1.24 4.04
CA GLU A 83 9.67 -1.84 5.14
C GLU A 83 8.22 -1.29 5.18
N LEU A 84 7.62 -1.04 4.02
CA LEU A 84 6.20 -0.66 3.91
C LEU A 84 5.32 -1.90 3.80
N ILE A 85 5.85 -2.91 3.13
CA ILE A 85 5.28 -4.25 3.01
C ILE A 85 6.38 -5.30 3.26
N ASP A 86 5.97 -6.48 3.67
CA ASP A 86 6.81 -7.66 3.83
C ASP A 86 6.42 -8.71 2.78
N HIS A 87 7.41 -9.44 2.28
CA HIS A 87 7.17 -10.64 1.48
C HIS A 87 6.95 -11.83 2.42
N VAL A 88 5.78 -12.46 2.36
CA VAL A 88 5.33 -13.45 3.35
C VAL A 88 5.54 -14.88 2.88
N THR A 89 5.33 -15.16 1.60
CA THR A 89 5.39 -16.53 1.07
C THR A 89 6.25 -16.58 -0.18
N PHE A 90 7.28 -17.43 -0.15
CA PHE A 90 8.11 -17.78 -1.30
C PHE A 90 7.60 -19.12 -1.87
N GLY A 91 6.44 -19.09 -2.51
CA GLY A 91 5.80 -20.26 -3.12
C GLY A 91 5.47 -20.03 -4.59
N SER A 92 4.58 -20.86 -5.16
CA SER A 92 4.08 -20.65 -6.53
C SER A 92 3.25 -19.38 -6.69
N ARG A 93 2.77 -18.81 -5.58
CA ARG A 93 2.11 -17.50 -5.52
C ARG A 93 2.86 -16.62 -4.52
N GLU A 94 3.36 -15.49 -5.01
CA GLU A 94 3.97 -14.47 -4.15
C GLU A 94 2.89 -13.76 -3.34
N GLU A 95 3.04 -13.78 -2.02
CA GLU A 95 2.16 -13.07 -1.08
C GLU A 95 2.92 -12.00 -0.32
N TYR A 96 2.24 -10.87 -0.13
CA TYR A 96 2.75 -9.72 0.59
C TYR A 96 1.78 -9.32 1.70
N ALA A 97 2.31 -8.66 2.73
CA ALA A 97 1.53 -8.07 3.80
C ALA A 97 2.05 -6.67 4.12
N PHE A 98 1.19 -5.79 4.62
CA PHE A 98 1.68 -4.52 5.15
C PHE A 98 2.53 -4.75 6.40
N HIS A 99 3.73 -4.16 6.43
CA HIS A 99 4.66 -4.30 7.55
C HIS A 99 4.03 -3.84 8.88
N HIS A 100 3.10 -2.88 8.80
CA HIS A 100 2.28 -2.47 9.93
C HIS A 100 0.86 -2.07 9.46
N PRO A 101 -0.22 -2.41 10.19
CA PRO A 101 -1.60 -2.09 9.80
C PRO A 101 -1.83 -0.60 9.53
N LEU A 102 -1.17 0.28 10.31
CA LEU A 102 -1.25 1.73 10.13
C LEU A 102 -0.74 2.21 8.77
N ILE A 103 0.19 1.49 8.13
CA ILE A 103 0.68 1.83 6.79
C ILE A 103 -0.44 1.69 5.78
N ARG A 104 -1.20 0.59 5.86
CA ARG A 104 -2.41 0.41 5.04
C ARG A 104 -3.40 1.52 5.27
N THR A 105 -3.69 1.86 6.53
CA THR A 105 -4.65 2.93 6.87
C THR A 105 -4.24 4.24 6.22
N VAL A 106 -2.99 4.68 6.39
CA VAL A 106 -2.50 5.93 5.79
C VAL A 106 -2.50 5.86 4.25
N ALA A 107 -2.09 4.74 3.66
CA ALA A 107 -2.10 4.55 2.21
C ALA A 107 -3.53 4.52 1.61
N TYR A 108 -4.52 4.05 2.37
CA TYR A 108 -5.93 4.01 1.96
C TYR A 108 -6.61 5.38 2.12
N GLU A 109 -6.36 6.07 3.23
CA GLU A 109 -6.98 7.36 3.56
C GLU A 109 -6.40 8.54 2.79
N SER A 110 -5.13 8.45 2.36
CA SER A 110 -4.46 9.49 1.55
C SER A 110 -4.92 9.54 0.09
N GLN A 111 -5.62 8.51 -0.40
CA GLN A 111 -6.13 8.47 -1.77
C GLN A 111 -7.30 9.46 -1.96
N LEU A 112 -7.36 10.07 -3.14
CA LEU A 112 -8.57 10.76 -3.55
C LEU A 112 -9.74 9.78 -3.56
N LYS A 113 -10.92 10.23 -3.09
CA LYS A 113 -12.11 9.38 -3.00
C LYS A 113 -12.48 8.77 -4.36
N SER A 114 -12.32 9.53 -5.44
CA SER A 114 -12.56 9.08 -6.82
C SER A 114 -11.65 7.94 -7.25
N ASP A 115 -10.36 8.06 -6.93
CA ASP A 115 -9.33 7.11 -7.35
C ASP A 115 -9.50 5.79 -6.59
N ARG A 116 -9.78 5.91 -5.29
CA ARG A 116 -10.09 4.78 -4.42
C ARG A 116 -11.34 4.04 -4.86
N ALA A 117 -12.41 4.76 -5.21
CA ALA A 117 -13.61 4.17 -5.79
C ALA A 117 -13.32 3.45 -7.11
N GLY A 118 -12.49 4.05 -7.98
CA GLY A 118 -12.05 3.44 -9.23
C GLY A 118 -11.22 2.16 -9.03
N LEU A 119 -10.37 2.09 -8.00
CA LEU A 119 -9.65 0.88 -7.62
C LEU A 119 -10.60 -0.21 -7.12
N HIS A 120 -11.55 0.13 -6.25
CA HIS A 120 -12.56 -0.81 -5.75
C HIS A 120 -13.40 -1.41 -6.90
N ARG A 121 -13.86 -0.58 -7.83
CA ARG A 121 -14.61 -1.04 -9.03
C ARG A 121 -13.77 -2.00 -9.89
N ARG A 122 -12.50 -1.68 -10.12
CA ARG A 122 -11.60 -2.54 -10.89
C ARG A 122 -11.36 -3.87 -10.21
N LEU A 123 -11.18 -3.87 -8.89
CA LEU A 123 -11.00 -5.09 -8.10
C LEU A 123 -12.24 -6.00 -8.17
N ALA A 124 -13.43 -5.44 -7.93
CA ALA A 124 -14.68 -6.18 -8.05
C ALA A 124 -14.84 -6.80 -9.44
N ALA A 125 -14.66 -6.01 -10.50
CA ALA A 125 -14.78 -6.48 -11.88
C ALA A 125 -13.69 -7.50 -12.26
N ALA A 126 -12.54 -7.49 -11.59
CA ALA A 126 -11.49 -8.47 -11.83
C ALA A 126 -11.82 -9.81 -11.17
N VAL A 127 -12.31 -9.79 -9.93
CA VAL A 127 -12.77 -10.99 -9.22
C VAL A 127 -13.94 -11.61 -9.97
N GLU A 128 -14.95 -10.83 -10.39
CA GLU A 128 -16.12 -11.32 -11.13
C GLU A 128 -15.79 -12.08 -12.43
N ARG A 129 -14.63 -11.80 -13.06
CA ARG A 129 -14.23 -12.44 -14.33
C ARG A 129 -13.62 -13.83 -14.14
N GLU A 130 -13.26 -14.21 -12.92
CA GLU A 130 -12.67 -15.52 -12.67
C GLU A 130 -13.77 -16.61 -12.74
N PRO A 131 -13.60 -17.69 -13.52
CA PRO A 131 -14.63 -18.71 -13.68
C PRO A 131 -15.01 -19.37 -12.33
N GLY A 132 -16.30 -19.41 -12.01
CA GLY A 132 -16.80 -20.01 -10.76
C GLY A 132 -16.71 -19.09 -9.53
N SER A 133 -16.13 -17.90 -9.67
CA SER A 133 -15.83 -17.00 -8.54
C SER A 133 -17.01 -16.17 -8.05
N ILE A 134 -18.06 -15.97 -8.85
CA ILE A 134 -19.14 -15.00 -8.54
C ILE A 134 -19.87 -15.43 -7.26
N ASP A 135 -20.33 -16.68 -7.19
CA ASP A 135 -21.06 -17.17 -6.01
C ASP A 135 -20.12 -17.31 -4.80
N GLU A 136 -18.87 -17.73 -5.01
CA GLU A 136 -17.87 -17.91 -3.94
C GLU A 136 -17.41 -16.56 -3.34
N ASN A 137 -17.36 -15.50 -4.15
CA ASN A 137 -16.86 -14.19 -3.74
C ASN A 137 -17.95 -13.10 -3.70
N ALA A 138 -19.25 -13.48 -3.74
CA ALA A 138 -20.36 -12.54 -3.84
C ALA A 138 -20.31 -11.42 -2.77
N ALA A 139 -19.97 -11.77 -1.53
CA ALA A 139 -19.83 -10.81 -0.44
C ALA A 139 -18.67 -9.83 -0.69
N LEU A 140 -17.50 -10.32 -1.09
CA LEU A 140 -16.32 -9.50 -1.38
C LEU A 140 -16.58 -8.54 -2.56
N ILE A 141 -17.22 -9.05 -3.61
CA ILE A 141 -17.62 -8.26 -4.77
C ILE A 141 -18.57 -7.15 -4.34
N ALA A 142 -19.61 -7.48 -3.56
CA ALA A 142 -20.57 -6.50 -3.06
C ALA A 142 -19.91 -5.43 -2.17
N GLU A 143 -19.01 -5.81 -1.27
CA GLU A 143 -18.25 -4.88 -0.42
C GLU A 143 -17.45 -3.88 -1.27
N HIS A 144 -16.77 -4.35 -2.32
CA HIS A 144 -16.00 -3.49 -3.20
C HIS A 144 -16.87 -2.61 -4.10
N LEU A 145 -17.99 -3.12 -4.63
CA LEU A 145 -18.94 -2.30 -5.39
C LEU A 145 -19.56 -1.21 -4.50
N GLN A 146 -19.92 -1.54 -3.26
CA GLN A 146 -20.40 -0.57 -2.28
C GLN A 146 -19.34 0.50 -1.99
N ALA A 147 -18.08 0.10 -1.76
CA ALA A 147 -16.98 1.03 -1.55
C ALA A 147 -16.68 1.90 -2.78
N ALA A 148 -17.02 1.43 -3.99
CA ALA A 148 -16.97 2.20 -5.23
C ALA A 148 -18.16 3.16 -5.42
N GLY A 149 -19.22 3.02 -4.63
CA GLY A 149 -20.48 3.75 -4.80
C GLY A 149 -21.40 3.17 -5.87
N ASP A 150 -21.17 1.92 -6.29
CA ASP A 150 -21.84 1.26 -7.42
C ASP A 150 -22.89 0.23 -6.98
N LEU A 151 -23.45 0.37 -5.78
CA LEU A 151 -24.62 -0.44 -5.42
C LEU A 151 -25.74 -0.11 -6.39
N ARG A 152 -26.07 -1.06 -7.27
CA ARG A 152 -27.34 -1.03 -7.99
C ARG A 152 -28.43 -1.17 -6.92
N GLU A 153 -29.30 -0.18 -6.81
CA GLU A 153 -30.57 -0.36 -6.13
C GLU A 153 -31.24 -1.59 -6.73
N ALA A 154 -31.50 -2.59 -5.89
CA ALA A 154 -32.18 -3.82 -6.27
C ALA A 154 -33.65 -3.56 -6.61
#